data_AF-A0A822CP85-F1
#
_entry.id   AF-A0A822CP85-F1
#
_cell.length_a   1.000
_cell.length_b   1.000
_cell.length_c   1.000
_cell.angle_alpha   90.00
_cell.angle_beta   90.00
_cell.angle_gamma   90.00
#
_symmetry.space_group_name_H-M   'P 1'
#
loop_
_entity.id
_entity.type
_entity.pdbx_description
1 polymer ?
#
loop_
_entity_poly.entity_id
_entity_poly.type
_entity_poly.pdbx_seq_one_letter_code
_entity_poly.pdbx_strand_id
1 'polypeptide(L)'
;LHFGILAKEYDRFGMYKKLLPELVEKSNVKEFLLERIQSMCDPYYKSRALIQLAEFYDEKSFELLNESFMLTKNIQESTLKFQVLERIFTIVHYKEVDRKVFIQKIIDELILIFDDIDGLHNRIIASIRLSFYGSGEFRKKYLTIAIETLSRMEEDNEKIQLIIKLKPIISIYDDLLNKLNGIIEMLKNKMHYYFVNSHYGRILFNKTFQFPESNLNRNINQNLENENTNKQIADRVNNTELQSLFVLFSQLNDIKLVINKTDSIDQLWIYLFNNTDNQSNIEKILNIGLHDEIFLTPQIAIIIDELMQKGKENDISMLFPYIIKPSNEVLPIVQRWFTQYDNSHQIKKLSALLLAEIKHIFEPAVDIIIDLLENDNDQMRYRAQRIFQHPERDVREP
;
A
#
# COMPACT_ATOMS: atom_id res chain seq x y z
N LEU A 1 12.00 -6.16 20.68
CA LEU A 1 12.63 -7.22 19.86
C LEU A 1 13.46 -6.65 18.72
N HIS A 2 12.85 -5.95 17.76
CA HIS A 2 13.53 -5.34 16.59
C HIS A 2 14.77 -4.50 16.96
N PHE A 3 14.62 -3.54 17.89
CA PHE A 3 15.74 -2.75 18.41
C PHE A 3 16.80 -3.57 19.16
N GLY A 4 16.42 -4.69 19.79
CA GLY A 4 17.34 -5.52 20.57
C GLY A 4 18.23 -6.43 19.76
N ILE A 5 17.76 -6.83 18.57
CA ILE A 5 18.56 -7.65 17.66
C ILE A 5 19.56 -6.75 16.92
N LEU A 6 19.08 -5.64 16.34
CA LEU A 6 19.93 -4.66 15.65
C LEU A 6 20.97 -3.98 16.56
N ALA A 7 20.61 -3.64 17.81
CA ALA A 7 21.52 -2.93 18.71
C ALA A 7 22.68 -3.79 19.24
N LYS A 8 22.63 -5.13 19.16
CA LYS A 8 23.78 -5.98 19.53
C LYS A 8 24.81 -6.08 18.41
N GLU A 9 24.35 -6.13 17.16
CA GLU A 9 25.24 -6.12 15.98
C GLU A 9 25.90 -4.74 15.76
N TYR A 10 25.25 -3.67 16.24
CA TYR A 10 25.72 -2.29 16.09
C TYR A 10 25.91 -1.55 17.43
N ASP A 11 26.46 -2.20 18.47
CA ASP A 11 26.67 -1.56 19.79
C ASP A 11 27.86 -0.56 19.80
N ARG A 12 27.83 0.46 18.94
CA ARG A 12 28.83 1.54 18.90
C ARG A 12 28.73 2.51 20.09
N PHE A 13 27.64 2.50 20.87
CA PHE A 13 27.36 3.54 21.88
C PHE A 13 26.82 3.03 23.23
N GLY A 14 26.80 1.73 23.50
CA GLY A 14 26.30 1.17 24.78
C GLY A 14 24.78 1.35 24.97
N MET A 15 24.06 1.71 23.90
CA MET A 15 22.61 1.91 23.92
C MET A 15 21.88 0.59 24.24
N TYR A 16 22.47 -0.53 23.81
CA TYR A 16 22.01 -1.88 24.08
C TYR A 16 21.94 -2.18 25.59
N LYS A 17 23.01 -1.83 26.33
CA LYS A 17 23.07 -2.02 27.79
C LYS A 17 22.04 -1.21 28.55
N LYS A 18 21.62 -0.06 28.00
CA LYS A 18 20.65 0.85 28.64
C LYS A 18 19.20 0.45 28.39
N LEU A 19 18.88 0.02 27.17
CA LEU A 19 17.50 -0.25 26.75
C LEU A 19 17.08 -1.71 26.98
N LEU A 20 18.03 -2.66 26.93
CA LEU A 20 17.75 -4.09 27.06
C LEU A 20 18.82 -4.77 27.94
N PRO A 21 18.92 -4.38 29.23
CA PRO A 21 19.95 -4.89 30.13
C PRO A 21 19.93 -6.42 30.27
N GLU A 22 18.75 -7.02 30.12
CA GLU A 22 18.52 -8.47 30.25
C GLU A 22 19.18 -9.31 29.14
N LEU A 23 19.58 -8.67 28.04
CA LEU A 23 20.21 -9.36 26.90
C LEU A 23 21.75 -9.25 26.89
N VAL A 24 22.31 -8.38 27.75
CA VAL A 24 23.76 -8.02 27.76
C VAL A 24 24.67 -9.22 28.00
N GLU A 25 24.24 -10.17 28.82
CA GLU A 25 25.03 -11.35 29.21
C GLU A 25 24.63 -12.62 28.43
N LYS A 26 23.72 -12.51 27.46
CA LYS A 26 23.24 -13.67 26.70
C LYS A 26 24.16 -13.98 25.53
N SER A 27 24.77 -15.16 25.57
CA SER A 27 25.59 -15.71 24.48
C SER A 27 24.76 -15.94 23.21
N ASN A 28 23.58 -16.55 23.35
CA ASN A 28 22.62 -16.75 22.26
C ASN A 28 21.33 -15.93 22.45
N VAL A 29 21.30 -14.72 21.90
CA VAL A 29 20.16 -13.80 22.04
C VAL A 29 18.92 -14.30 21.29
N LYS A 30 19.10 -14.94 20.12
CA LYS A 30 17.97 -15.44 19.32
C LYS A 30 17.21 -16.54 20.06
N GLU A 31 17.94 -17.46 20.70
CA GLU A 31 17.37 -18.55 21.50
C GLU A 31 16.69 -18.04 22.78
N PHE A 32 17.31 -17.11 23.51
CA PHE A 32 16.68 -16.48 24.67
C PHE A 32 15.39 -15.73 24.31
N LEU A 33 15.37 -15.02 23.18
CA LEU A 33 14.17 -14.34 22.69
C LEU A 33 13.10 -15.35 22.28
N LEU A 34 13.47 -16.48 21.67
CA LEU A 34 12.54 -17.54 21.33
C LEU A 34 11.87 -18.12 22.59
N GLU A 35 12.63 -18.43 23.65
CA GLU A 35 12.08 -18.90 24.94
C GLU A 35 11.09 -17.89 25.54
N ARG A 36 11.45 -16.60 25.52
CA ARG A 36 10.57 -15.49 25.96
C ARG A 36 9.28 -15.46 25.16
N ILE A 37 9.35 -15.58 23.84
CA ILE A 37 8.17 -15.60 22.96
C ILE A 37 7.32 -16.84 23.24
N GLN A 38 7.95 -18.01 23.43
CA GLN A 38 7.25 -19.26 23.73
C GLN A 38 6.43 -19.17 25.02
N SER A 39 6.92 -18.41 26.01
CA SER A 39 6.23 -18.15 27.28
C SER A 39 5.05 -17.17 27.20
N MET A 40 4.83 -16.50 26.07
CA MET A 40 3.70 -15.57 25.90
C MET A 40 2.37 -16.34 25.83
N CYS A 41 1.39 -15.89 26.63
CA CYS A 41 0.06 -16.51 26.66
C CYS A 41 -0.86 -16.05 25.52
N ASP A 42 -0.76 -14.78 25.12
CA ASP A 42 -1.64 -14.20 24.10
C ASP A 42 -1.21 -14.64 22.70
N PRO A 43 -2.09 -15.33 21.93
CA PRO A 43 -1.73 -15.88 20.63
C PRO A 43 -1.45 -14.79 19.57
N TYR A 44 -2.05 -13.61 19.67
CA TYR A 44 -1.81 -12.51 18.76
C TYR A 44 -0.41 -11.92 18.97
N TYR A 45 -0.07 -11.57 20.21
CA TYR A 45 1.27 -11.03 20.50
C TYR A 45 2.38 -12.05 20.28
N LYS A 46 2.12 -13.32 20.62
CA LYS A 46 3.06 -14.43 20.34
C LYS A 46 3.31 -14.57 18.84
N SER A 47 2.27 -14.62 18.02
CA SER A 47 2.39 -14.70 16.56
C SER A 47 3.21 -13.55 15.99
N ARG A 48 2.90 -12.30 16.39
CA ARG A 48 3.64 -11.12 15.94
C ARG A 48 5.11 -11.14 16.36
N ALA A 49 5.41 -11.65 17.54
CA ALA A 49 6.78 -11.74 18.01
C ALA A 49 7.58 -12.83 17.26
N LEU A 50 6.96 -13.98 16.94
CA LEU A 50 7.56 -15.02 16.11
C LEU A 50 7.88 -14.51 14.71
N ILE A 51 6.94 -13.84 14.07
CA ILE A 51 7.11 -13.14 12.78
C ILE A 51 8.31 -12.19 12.84
N GLN A 52 8.36 -11.32 13.85
CA GLN A 52 9.44 -10.36 13.99
C GLN A 52 10.79 -11.02 14.23
N LEU A 53 10.83 -12.16 14.93
CA LEU A 53 12.05 -12.94 15.13
C LEU A 53 12.48 -13.64 13.83
N ALA A 54 11.53 -14.12 13.03
CA ALA A 54 11.79 -14.78 11.76
C ALA A 54 12.52 -13.86 10.76
N GLU A 55 12.25 -12.54 10.78
CA GLU A 55 12.97 -11.54 9.97
C GLU A 55 14.48 -11.50 10.24
N PHE A 56 14.95 -12.04 11.37
CA PHE A 56 16.36 -12.02 11.77
C PHE A 56 16.94 -13.42 12.03
N TYR A 57 16.14 -14.47 11.90
CA TYR A 57 16.55 -15.83 12.25
C TYR A 57 16.42 -16.75 11.04
N ASP A 58 17.23 -16.48 10.02
CA ASP A 58 17.21 -17.14 8.71
C ASP A 58 17.13 -18.68 8.79
N GLU A 59 17.91 -19.29 9.69
CA GLU A 59 17.93 -20.75 9.88
C GLU A 59 16.60 -21.36 10.33
N LYS A 60 15.77 -20.60 11.06
CA LYS A 60 14.48 -21.06 11.61
C LYS A 60 13.29 -20.23 11.11
N SER A 61 13.50 -19.39 10.10
CA SER A 61 12.51 -18.42 9.64
C SER A 61 11.19 -19.11 9.26
N PHE A 62 11.28 -20.18 8.47
CA PHE A 62 10.11 -20.94 8.05
C PHE A 62 9.37 -21.58 9.23
N GLU A 63 10.07 -22.23 10.15
CA GLU A 63 9.48 -22.86 11.32
C GLU A 63 8.74 -21.85 12.21
N LEU A 64 9.34 -20.68 12.44
CA LEU A 64 8.74 -19.58 13.21
C LEU A 64 7.50 -19.02 12.52
N LEU A 65 7.53 -18.88 11.20
CA LEU A 65 6.41 -18.37 10.41
C LEU A 65 5.28 -19.40 10.31
N ASN A 66 5.61 -20.69 10.21
CA ASN A 66 4.63 -21.77 10.26
C ASN A 66 4.01 -21.90 11.66
N GLU A 67 4.79 -21.76 12.74
CA GLU A 67 4.26 -21.70 14.11
C GLU A 67 3.31 -20.51 14.27
N SER A 68 3.73 -19.32 13.80
CA SER A 68 2.87 -18.13 13.79
C SER A 68 1.59 -18.36 12.98
N PHE A 69 1.68 -19.01 11.82
CA PHE A 69 0.51 -19.34 11.00
C PHE A 69 -0.45 -20.25 11.76
N MET A 70 0.05 -21.29 12.44
CA MET A 70 -0.78 -22.21 13.22
C MET A 70 -1.43 -21.53 14.44
N LEU A 71 -0.75 -20.57 15.06
CA LEU A 71 -1.29 -19.79 16.19
C LEU A 71 -2.43 -18.85 15.78
N THR A 72 -2.52 -18.44 14.50
CA THR A 72 -3.63 -17.57 14.03
C THR A 72 -5.00 -18.19 14.31
N LYS A 73 -5.11 -19.52 14.26
CA LYS A 73 -6.34 -20.27 14.57
C LYS A 73 -6.87 -20.02 15.98
N ASN A 74 -5.99 -19.66 16.91
CA ASN A 74 -6.34 -19.40 18.31
C ASN A 74 -6.65 -17.91 18.60
N ILE A 75 -6.41 -17.00 17.65
CA ILE A 75 -6.73 -15.58 17.80
C ILE A 75 -8.25 -15.41 17.66
N GLN A 76 -8.92 -14.76 18.61
CA GLN A 76 -10.39 -14.67 18.56
C GLN A 76 -10.88 -13.70 17.47
N GLU A 77 -10.28 -12.51 17.38
CA GLU A 77 -10.72 -11.46 16.46
C GLU A 77 -10.24 -11.68 15.02
N SER A 78 -11.17 -11.79 14.07
CA SER A 78 -10.92 -12.00 12.63
C SER A 78 -10.03 -10.91 12.02
N THR A 79 -10.22 -9.64 12.40
CA THR A 79 -9.38 -8.53 11.92
C THR A 79 -7.91 -8.70 12.33
N LEU A 80 -7.67 -9.15 13.57
CA LEU A 80 -6.31 -9.39 14.06
C LEU A 80 -5.68 -10.63 13.41
N LYS A 81 -6.47 -11.70 13.21
CA LYS A 81 -6.03 -12.88 12.42
C LYS A 81 -5.58 -12.45 11.03
N PHE A 82 -6.41 -11.68 10.34
CA PHE A 82 -6.14 -11.17 9.00
C PHE A 82 -4.81 -10.40 8.97
N GLN A 83 -4.61 -9.44 9.88
CA GLN A 83 -3.36 -8.67 9.97
C GLN A 83 -2.11 -9.53 10.22
N VAL A 84 -2.22 -10.57 11.04
CA VAL A 84 -1.10 -11.49 11.30
C VAL A 84 -0.75 -12.25 10.02
N LEU A 85 -1.74 -12.78 9.30
CA LEU A 85 -1.53 -13.47 8.03
C LEU A 85 -0.92 -12.57 6.95
N GLU A 86 -1.38 -11.32 6.83
CA GLU A 86 -0.76 -10.33 5.94
C GLU A 86 0.73 -10.14 6.30
N ARG A 87 1.05 -10.08 7.59
CA ARG A 87 2.41 -9.89 8.04
C ARG A 87 3.29 -11.13 7.75
N ILE A 88 2.77 -12.34 7.93
CA ILE A 88 3.47 -13.57 7.54
C ILE A 88 3.75 -13.55 6.03
N PHE A 89 2.77 -13.15 5.23
CA PHE A 89 2.92 -13.02 3.78
C PHE A 89 4.04 -12.05 3.41
N THR A 90 4.17 -10.92 4.12
CA THR A 90 5.20 -9.92 3.81
C THR A 90 6.64 -10.40 4.04
N ILE A 91 6.86 -11.47 4.81
CA ILE A 91 8.19 -12.00 5.06
C ILE A 91 8.54 -13.02 3.98
N VAL A 92 9.65 -12.77 3.27
CA VAL A 92 9.95 -13.37 1.96
C VAL A 92 11.06 -14.44 2.02
N HIS A 93 11.70 -14.62 3.18
CA HIS A 93 12.84 -15.51 3.36
C HIS A 93 12.38 -16.95 3.58
N TYR A 94 12.14 -17.68 2.50
CA TYR A 94 11.94 -19.12 2.55
C TYR A 94 12.81 -19.81 1.49
N LYS A 95 13.67 -20.72 1.93
CA LYS A 95 14.40 -21.63 1.01
C LYS A 95 13.40 -22.51 0.27
N GLU A 96 13.58 -22.60 -1.04
CA GLU A 96 12.60 -23.13 -1.99
C GLU A 96 12.39 -24.64 -1.87
N VAL A 97 11.15 -25.05 -1.59
CA VAL A 97 10.28 -25.98 -2.36
C VAL A 97 8.83 -25.76 -1.89
N ASP A 98 8.61 -25.51 -0.60
CA ASP A 98 7.28 -25.36 0.01
C ASP A 98 6.71 -23.93 0.00
N ARG A 99 7.46 -22.94 -0.50
CA ARG A 99 7.07 -21.52 -0.44
C ARG A 99 5.77 -21.23 -1.21
N LYS A 100 5.63 -21.72 -2.45
CA LYS A 100 4.40 -21.51 -3.24
C LYS A 100 3.17 -22.11 -2.54
N VAL A 101 3.33 -23.29 -1.94
CA VAL A 101 2.26 -23.97 -1.18
C VAL A 101 1.92 -23.21 0.10
N PHE A 102 2.91 -22.73 0.83
CA PHE A 102 2.69 -21.97 2.06
C PHE A 102 2.03 -20.61 1.79
N ILE A 103 2.49 -19.89 0.76
CA ILE A 103 1.86 -18.65 0.28
C ILE A 103 0.40 -18.90 -0.10
N GLN A 104 0.10 -19.98 -0.84
CA GLN A 104 -1.27 -20.31 -1.20
C GLN A 104 -2.13 -20.59 0.04
N LYS A 105 -1.61 -21.35 1.03
CA LYS A 105 -2.30 -21.58 2.31
C LYS A 105 -2.63 -20.28 3.04
N ILE A 106 -1.72 -19.30 3.03
CA ILE A 106 -1.98 -17.98 3.64
C ILE A 106 -3.10 -17.25 2.90
N ILE A 107 -3.07 -17.26 1.56
CA ILE A 107 -4.13 -16.63 0.75
C ILE A 107 -5.49 -17.30 1.01
N ASP A 108 -5.52 -18.63 1.03
CA ASP A 108 -6.76 -19.40 1.27
C ASP A 108 -7.33 -19.08 2.66
N GLU A 109 -6.47 -18.98 3.68
CA GLU A 109 -6.88 -18.63 5.05
C GLU A 109 -7.35 -17.16 5.13
N LEU A 110 -6.69 -16.22 4.44
CA LEU A 110 -7.13 -14.82 4.34
C LEU A 110 -8.53 -14.73 3.72
N ILE A 111 -8.82 -15.53 2.69
CA ILE A 111 -10.13 -15.62 2.04
C ILE A 111 -11.17 -16.18 3.00
N LEU A 112 -10.82 -17.21 3.77
CA LEU A 112 -11.73 -17.83 4.74
C LEU A 112 -12.10 -16.86 5.86
N ILE A 113 -11.11 -16.21 6.47
CA ILE A 113 -11.32 -15.27 7.58
C ILE A 113 -12.10 -14.03 7.15
N PHE A 114 -11.97 -13.62 5.88
CA PHE A 114 -12.65 -12.44 5.36
C PHE A 114 -14.17 -12.46 5.55
N ASP A 115 -14.79 -13.63 5.44
CA ASP A 115 -16.24 -13.76 5.62
C ASP A 115 -16.67 -13.55 7.08
N ASP A 116 -15.75 -13.76 8.02
CA ASP A 116 -15.94 -13.58 9.48
C ASP A 116 -15.50 -12.19 9.98
N ILE A 117 -15.13 -11.26 9.09
CA ILE A 117 -14.76 -9.89 9.50
C ILE A 117 -16.02 -9.05 9.72
N ASP A 118 -16.23 -8.67 10.97
CA ASP A 118 -17.31 -7.79 11.39
C ASP A 118 -17.00 -6.30 11.11
N GLY A 119 -18.09 -5.56 10.84
CA GLY A 119 -18.06 -4.13 10.60
C GLY A 119 -17.81 -3.77 9.13
N LEU A 120 -18.64 -2.86 8.59
CA LEU A 120 -18.56 -2.44 7.19
C LEU A 120 -17.18 -1.84 6.85
N HIS A 121 -16.63 -1.01 7.74
CA HIS A 121 -15.32 -0.40 7.56
C HIS A 121 -14.20 -1.44 7.40
N ASN A 122 -14.09 -2.37 8.36
CA ASN A 122 -13.05 -3.39 8.35
C ASN A 122 -13.19 -4.32 7.14
N ARG A 123 -14.42 -4.68 6.77
CA ARG A 123 -14.69 -5.51 5.59
C ARG A 123 -14.29 -4.83 4.29
N ILE A 124 -14.48 -3.52 4.15
CA ILE A 124 -14.01 -2.76 2.97
C ILE A 124 -12.48 -2.75 2.92
N ILE A 125 -11.80 -2.48 4.05
CA ILE A 125 -10.34 -2.49 4.12
C ILE A 125 -9.78 -3.88 3.79
N ALA A 126 -10.37 -4.94 4.34
CA ALA A 126 -9.98 -6.32 4.05
C ALA A 126 -10.20 -6.68 2.58
N SER A 127 -11.32 -6.26 1.97
CA SER A 127 -11.58 -6.43 0.53
C SER A 127 -10.53 -5.74 -0.34
N ILE A 128 -10.18 -4.49 -0.01
CA ILE A 128 -9.14 -3.74 -0.74
C ILE A 128 -7.80 -4.49 -0.65
N ARG A 129 -7.42 -4.93 0.55
CA ARG A 129 -6.19 -5.68 0.78
C ARG A 129 -6.18 -7.01 0.05
N LEU A 130 -7.25 -7.80 0.13
CA LEU A 130 -7.41 -9.05 -0.61
C LEU A 130 -7.20 -8.86 -2.11
N SER A 131 -7.66 -7.73 -2.67
CA SER A 131 -7.50 -7.43 -4.09
C SER A 131 -6.03 -7.35 -4.57
N PHE A 132 -5.06 -7.18 -3.67
CA PHE A 132 -3.64 -7.18 -3.99
C PHE A 132 -3.02 -8.59 -4.08
N TYR A 133 -3.66 -9.61 -3.48
CA TYR A 133 -3.17 -10.99 -3.48
C TYR A 133 -3.55 -11.78 -4.75
N GLY A 134 -4.29 -11.19 -5.68
CA GLY A 134 -4.59 -11.77 -6.99
C GLY A 134 -4.82 -10.71 -8.07
N SER A 135 -5.17 -11.14 -9.27
CA SER A 135 -5.35 -10.30 -10.47
C SER A 135 -6.64 -10.61 -11.22
N GLY A 136 -7.01 -9.78 -12.19
CA GLY A 136 -8.16 -10.01 -13.06
C GLY A 136 -9.47 -10.15 -12.29
N GLU A 137 -10.21 -11.24 -12.55
CA GLU A 137 -11.49 -11.51 -11.91
C GLU A 137 -11.40 -11.67 -10.38
N PHE A 138 -10.30 -12.20 -9.86
CA PHE A 138 -10.10 -12.30 -8.41
C PHE A 138 -10.06 -10.91 -7.77
N ARG A 139 -9.25 -10.01 -8.34
CA ARG A 139 -9.15 -8.62 -7.88
C ARG A 139 -10.49 -7.91 -8.02
N LYS A 140 -11.13 -8.02 -9.19
CA LYS A 140 -12.42 -7.40 -9.48
C LYS A 140 -13.51 -7.87 -8.51
N LYS A 141 -13.54 -9.15 -8.15
CA LYS A 141 -14.46 -9.72 -7.15
C LYS A 141 -14.37 -8.95 -5.82
N TYR A 142 -13.19 -8.84 -5.23
CA TYR A 142 -13.04 -8.19 -3.92
C TYR A 142 -13.26 -6.67 -3.98
N LEU A 143 -12.87 -6.01 -5.07
CA LEU A 143 -13.18 -4.60 -5.28
C LEU A 143 -14.70 -4.37 -5.46
N THR A 144 -15.41 -5.30 -6.08
CA THR A 144 -16.89 -5.27 -6.16
C THR A 144 -17.49 -5.35 -4.77
N ILE A 145 -17.03 -6.30 -3.94
CA ILE A 145 -17.49 -6.44 -2.55
C ILE A 145 -17.20 -5.17 -1.74
N ALA A 146 -16.03 -4.54 -1.92
CA ALA A 146 -15.68 -3.27 -1.29
C ALA A 146 -16.69 -2.16 -1.65
N ILE A 147 -17.01 -2.00 -2.94
CA ILE A 147 -17.98 -1.00 -3.42
C ILE A 147 -19.39 -1.25 -2.89
N GLU A 148 -19.85 -2.50 -2.92
CA GLU A 148 -21.19 -2.88 -2.43
C GLU A 148 -21.32 -2.74 -0.91
N THR A 149 -20.23 -2.96 -0.18
CA THR A 149 -20.19 -2.73 1.26
C THR A 149 -20.15 -1.22 1.56
N LEU A 150 -19.38 -0.45 0.79
CA LEU A 150 -19.31 1.01 0.89
C LEU A 150 -20.69 1.65 0.65
N SER A 151 -21.48 1.17 -0.31
CA SER A 151 -22.82 1.71 -0.56
C SER A 151 -23.76 1.56 0.64
N ARG A 152 -23.52 0.57 1.51
CA ARG A 152 -24.33 0.31 2.72
C ARG A 152 -23.92 1.15 3.93
N MET A 153 -22.75 1.80 3.91
CA MET A 153 -22.30 2.64 5.02
C MET A 153 -23.15 3.91 5.14
N GLU A 154 -23.60 4.24 6.35
CA GLU A 154 -24.41 5.45 6.57
C GLU A 154 -23.59 6.69 6.92
N GLU A 155 -22.41 6.51 7.51
CA GLU A 155 -21.54 7.59 7.96
C GLU A 155 -20.65 8.11 6.82
N ASP A 156 -20.90 9.34 6.39
CA ASP A 156 -20.17 9.94 5.27
C ASP A 156 -18.68 10.17 5.58
N ASN A 157 -18.30 10.48 6.83
CA ASN A 157 -16.92 10.80 7.19
C ASN A 157 -15.96 9.61 6.94
N GLU A 158 -16.32 8.43 7.46
CA GLU A 158 -15.55 7.21 7.22
C GLU A 158 -15.63 6.77 5.76
N LYS A 159 -16.82 6.90 5.16
CA LYS A 159 -17.06 6.58 3.75
C LYS A 159 -16.13 7.37 2.83
N ILE A 160 -15.86 8.65 3.08
CA ILE A 160 -14.91 9.46 2.29
C ILE A 160 -13.49 8.92 2.37
N GLN A 161 -13.02 8.57 3.56
CA GLN A 161 -11.67 8.03 3.72
C GLN A 161 -11.50 6.75 2.90
N LEU A 162 -12.54 5.92 2.88
CA LEU A 162 -12.56 4.70 2.07
C LEU A 162 -12.71 4.98 0.57
N ILE A 163 -13.50 5.97 0.16
CA ILE A 163 -13.56 6.46 -1.23
C ILE A 163 -12.17 6.88 -1.71
N ILE A 164 -11.43 7.62 -0.88
CA ILE A 164 -10.08 8.07 -1.22
C ILE A 164 -9.13 6.87 -1.37
N LYS A 165 -9.23 5.84 -0.53
CA LYS A 165 -8.40 4.64 -0.73
C LYS A 165 -8.79 3.82 -1.96
N LEU A 166 -10.08 3.75 -2.26
CA LEU A 166 -10.64 2.84 -3.26
C LEU A 166 -10.57 3.39 -4.68
N LYS A 167 -10.76 4.70 -4.87
CA LYS A 167 -10.83 5.33 -6.21
C LYS A 167 -9.60 5.03 -7.09
N PRO A 168 -8.34 5.16 -6.63
CA PRO A 168 -7.17 4.91 -7.46
C PRO A 168 -7.13 3.46 -7.96
N ILE A 169 -7.52 2.53 -7.08
CA ILE A 169 -7.46 1.08 -7.31
C ILE A 169 -8.54 0.61 -8.29
N ILE A 170 -9.75 1.17 -8.24
CA ILE A 170 -10.86 0.77 -9.11
C ILE A 170 -10.89 1.52 -10.45
N SER A 171 -10.03 2.54 -10.62
CA SER A 171 -10.06 3.45 -11.78
C SER A 171 -9.91 2.77 -13.13
N ILE A 172 -9.38 1.55 -13.15
CA ILE A 172 -9.20 0.72 -14.34
C ILE A 172 -10.43 -0.15 -14.68
N TYR A 173 -11.46 -0.16 -13.83
CA TYR A 173 -12.70 -0.91 -14.02
C TYR A 173 -13.89 0.06 -14.16
N ASP A 174 -14.29 0.35 -15.41
CA ASP A 174 -15.33 1.33 -15.72
C ASP A 174 -16.65 1.08 -14.95
N ASP A 175 -17.06 -0.17 -14.82
CA ASP A 175 -18.29 -0.54 -14.10
C ASP A 175 -18.21 -0.22 -12.60
N LEU A 176 -17.06 -0.46 -11.97
CA LEU A 176 -16.84 -0.15 -10.55
C LEU A 176 -16.67 1.35 -10.32
N LEU A 177 -15.98 2.04 -11.25
CA LEU A 177 -15.83 3.49 -11.20
C LEU A 177 -17.19 4.19 -11.30
N ASN A 178 -18.06 3.74 -12.19
CA ASN A 178 -19.42 4.27 -12.32
C ASN A 178 -20.25 4.05 -11.04
N LYS A 179 -20.15 2.86 -10.42
CA LYS A 179 -20.79 2.60 -9.12
C LYS A 179 -20.26 3.51 -8.02
N LEU A 180 -18.94 3.71 -7.94
CA LEU A 180 -18.33 4.61 -6.96
C LEU A 180 -18.81 6.05 -7.16
N ASN A 181 -18.89 6.51 -8.41
CA ASN A 181 -19.39 7.85 -8.72
C ASN A 181 -20.84 8.03 -8.26
N GLY A 182 -21.70 7.02 -8.46
CA GLY A 182 -23.05 7.03 -7.90
C GLY A 182 -23.07 7.14 -6.37
N ILE A 183 -22.17 6.43 -5.67
CA ILE A 183 -22.04 6.55 -4.20
C ILE A 183 -21.60 7.97 -3.80
N ILE A 184 -20.66 8.57 -4.54
CA ILE A 184 -20.17 9.93 -4.28
C ILE A 184 -21.29 10.97 -4.48
N GLU A 185 -22.13 10.81 -5.51
CA GLU A 185 -23.29 11.68 -5.75
C GLU A 185 -24.37 11.56 -4.67
N MET A 186 -24.46 10.40 -4.00
CA MET A 186 -25.41 10.14 -2.92
C MET A 186 -24.92 10.55 -1.52
N LEU A 187 -23.73 11.14 -1.39
CA LEU A 187 -23.23 11.66 -0.10
C LEU A 187 -24.19 12.72 0.44
N LYS A 188 -24.61 12.56 1.70
CA LYS A 188 -25.60 13.46 2.34
C LYS A 188 -25.05 14.88 2.46
N ASN A 189 -23.76 14.99 2.79
CA ASN A 189 -23.08 16.27 2.86
C ASN A 189 -22.45 16.66 1.51
N LYS A 190 -22.98 17.70 0.87
CA LYS A 190 -22.42 18.24 -0.39
C LYS A 190 -20.95 18.66 -0.26
N MET A 191 -20.46 19.06 0.92
CA MET A 191 -19.05 19.37 1.12
C MET A 191 -18.16 18.14 1.00
N HIS A 192 -18.65 16.95 1.34
CA HIS A 192 -17.92 15.71 1.17
C HIS A 192 -17.79 15.35 -0.31
N TYR A 193 -18.86 15.56 -1.08
CA TYR A 193 -18.81 15.48 -2.54
C TYR A 193 -17.77 16.44 -3.13
N TYR A 194 -17.77 17.71 -2.71
CA TYR A 194 -16.77 18.69 -3.17
C TYR A 194 -15.36 18.34 -2.74
N PHE A 195 -15.17 17.85 -1.52
CA PHE A 195 -13.87 17.43 -1.01
C PHE A 195 -13.30 16.28 -1.85
N VAL A 196 -14.09 15.22 -2.08
CA VAL A 196 -13.66 14.09 -2.94
C VAL A 196 -13.31 14.58 -4.35
N ASN A 197 -14.16 15.44 -4.95
CA ASN A 197 -13.88 15.99 -6.27
C ASN A 197 -12.64 16.89 -6.29
N SER A 198 -12.41 17.67 -5.23
CA SER A 198 -11.22 18.52 -5.13
C SER A 198 -9.94 17.73 -4.90
N HIS A 199 -10.02 16.62 -4.16
CA HIS A 199 -8.89 15.75 -3.86
C HIS A 199 -8.35 15.10 -5.13
N TYR A 200 -9.24 14.72 -6.04
CA TYR A 200 -8.90 14.13 -7.33
C TYR A 200 -8.84 15.12 -8.48
N GLY A 201 -9.06 16.41 -8.22
CA GLY A 201 -9.29 17.41 -9.25
C GLY A 201 -10.62 17.23 -9.99
N ARG A 202 -11.03 18.25 -10.75
CA ARG A 202 -12.20 18.23 -11.66
C ARG A 202 -12.10 17.19 -12.81
N ILE A 203 -11.56 16.00 -12.57
CA ILE A 203 -11.65 14.85 -13.46
C ILE A 203 -13.10 14.37 -13.59
N LEU A 204 -13.98 14.73 -12.64
CA LEU A 204 -15.32 14.15 -12.59
C LEU A 204 -16.42 14.87 -13.38
N PHE A 205 -16.28 16.12 -13.83
CA PHE A 205 -17.39 16.77 -14.54
C PHE A 205 -16.91 17.75 -15.62
N ASN A 206 -17.02 17.32 -16.87
CA ASN A 206 -16.96 18.20 -18.05
C ASN A 206 -18.22 19.10 -18.20
N LYS A 207 -19.06 19.19 -17.16
CA LYS A 207 -20.15 20.16 -17.11
C LYS A 207 -19.63 21.41 -16.41
N THR A 208 -19.44 22.47 -17.18
CA THR A 208 -19.30 23.84 -16.72
C THR A 208 -20.40 24.15 -15.71
N PHE A 209 -20.08 24.10 -14.41
CA PHE A 209 -20.99 24.51 -13.36
C PHE A 209 -20.51 25.83 -12.77
N GLN A 210 -21.38 26.84 -12.89
CA GLN A 210 -21.23 28.14 -12.28
C GLN A 210 -21.38 27.99 -10.77
N PHE A 211 -20.46 28.57 -10.00
CA PHE A 211 -20.66 28.75 -8.57
C PHE A 211 -21.95 29.56 -8.36
N PRO A 212 -22.85 29.15 -7.45
CA PRO A 212 -23.82 30.10 -6.93
C PRO A 212 -23.04 31.12 -6.10
N GLU A 213 -22.64 32.20 -6.75
CA GLU A 213 -22.14 33.39 -6.05
C GLU A 213 -23.21 33.84 -5.05
N SER A 214 -22.76 34.16 -3.84
CA SER A 214 -23.50 34.87 -2.80
C SER A 214 -24.65 34.12 -2.11
N ASN A 215 -24.32 33.52 -0.96
CA ASN A 215 -25.20 33.53 0.22
C ASN A 215 -24.42 33.42 1.54
N LEU A 216 -23.14 33.03 1.52
CA LEU A 216 -22.28 32.99 2.71
C LEU A 216 -22.08 34.37 3.37
N ASN A 217 -22.04 35.46 2.60
CA ASN A 217 -21.83 36.80 3.17
C ASN A 217 -23.09 37.45 3.79
N ARG A 218 -24.30 36.91 3.57
CA ARG A 218 -25.53 37.51 4.11
C ARG A 218 -25.89 37.04 5.52
N ASN A 219 -25.48 35.83 5.90
CA ASN A 219 -25.90 35.25 7.19
C ASN A 219 -24.97 35.61 8.37
N ILE A 220 -23.81 36.20 8.13
CA ILE A 220 -22.87 36.60 9.19
C ILE A 220 -23.34 37.90 9.90
N ASN A 221 -24.14 38.74 9.23
CA ASN A 221 -24.50 40.07 9.75
C ASN A 221 -25.87 40.17 10.43
N GLN A 222 -26.61 39.07 10.67
CA GLN A 222 -27.99 39.18 11.18
C GLN A 222 -28.34 38.40 12.46
N ASN A 223 -27.39 37.79 13.18
CA ASN A 223 -27.73 37.08 14.42
C ASN A 223 -26.81 37.43 15.61
N LEU A 224 -26.72 38.73 15.91
CA LEU A 224 -26.23 39.25 17.19
C LEU A 224 -27.42 39.74 18.01
N GLU A 225 -28.23 38.82 18.53
CA GLU A 225 -29.13 39.06 19.67
C GLU A 225 -29.75 37.72 20.10
N ASN A 226 -29.16 37.10 21.13
CA ASN A 226 -29.79 36.29 22.20
C ASN A 226 -28.77 35.33 22.84
N GLU A 227 -28.58 35.47 24.16
CA GLU A 227 -27.48 34.93 24.98
C GLU A 227 -27.62 33.46 25.44
N ASN A 228 -28.21 32.55 24.67
CA ASN A 228 -28.26 31.12 25.03
C ASN A 228 -27.49 30.18 24.09
N THR A 229 -26.53 30.73 23.34
CA THR A 229 -26.06 30.12 22.09
C THR A 229 -24.57 29.75 22.11
N ASN A 230 -23.87 29.73 23.25
CA ASN A 230 -22.40 29.60 23.24
C ASN A 230 -21.87 28.19 22.91
N LYS A 231 -22.64 27.11 23.09
CA LYS A 231 -22.23 25.77 22.62
C LYS A 231 -22.56 25.53 21.14
N GLN A 232 -23.74 25.97 20.67
CA GLN A 232 -24.14 25.81 19.27
C GLN A 232 -23.41 26.79 18.33
N ILE A 233 -22.96 27.95 18.82
CA ILE A 233 -22.11 28.87 18.05
C ILE A 233 -20.70 28.30 17.91
N ALA A 234 -20.11 27.71 18.94
CA ALA A 234 -18.77 27.10 18.81
C ALA A 234 -18.75 25.97 17.78
N ASP A 235 -19.76 25.08 17.77
CA ASP A 235 -19.87 24.00 16.77
C ASP A 235 -20.20 24.52 15.36
N ARG A 236 -20.94 25.65 15.24
CA ARG A 236 -21.22 26.29 13.95
C ARG A 236 -20.03 27.07 13.42
N VAL A 237 -19.30 27.80 14.26
CA VAL A 237 -18.10 28.56 13.89
C VAL A 237 -16.97 27.61 13.51
N ASN A 238 -16.75 26.54 14.26
CA ASN A 238 -15.80 25.48 13.88
C ASN A 238 -16.19 24.81 12.54
N ASN A 239 -17.48 24.54 12.33
CA ASN A 239 -17.95 24.04 11.03
C ASN A 239 -17.76 25.05 9.91
N THR A 240 -17.90 26.35 10.17
CA THR A 240 -17.76 27.41 9.14
C THR A 240 -16.29 27.64 8.78
N GLU A 241 -15.37 27.54 9.75
CA GLU A 241 -13.92 27.56 9.50
C GLU A 241 -13.46 26.32 8.74
N LEU A 242 -13.91 25.12 9.14
CA LEU A 242 -13.67 23.88 8.39
C LEU A 242 -14.24 23.95 6.96
N GLN A 243 -15.45 24.48 6.79
CA GLN A 243 -16.06 24.72 5.48
C GLN A 243 -15.22 25.67 4.62
N SER A 244 -14.72 26.75 5.21
CA SER A 244 -13.87 27.73 4.51
C SER A 244 -12.54 27.10 4.11
N LEU A 245 -11.94 26.26 4.96
CA LEU A 245 -10.72 25.52 4.65
C LEU A 245 -10.93 24.51 3.51
N PHE A 246 -12.03 23.76 3.49
CA PHE A 246 -12.34 22.85 2.39
C PHE A 246 -12.54 23.58 1.05
N VAL A 247 -13.22 24.72 1.05
CA VAL A 247 -13.38 25.54 -0.16
C VAL A 247 -12.03 26.10 -0.62
N LEU A 248 -11.20 26.59 0.31
CA LEU A 248 -9.88 27.11 -0.01
C LEU A 248 -8.95 26.01 -0.55
N PHE A 249 -8.94 24.83 0.07
CA PHE A 249 -8.20 23.66 -0.45
C PHE A 249 -8.66 23.28 -1.85
N SER A 250 -9.97 23.31 -2.09
CA SER A 250 -10.55 23.04 -3.42
C SER A 250 -10.11 24.07 -4.46
N GLN A 251 -10.19 25.35 -4.12
CA GLN A 251 -9.73 26.44 -4.99
C GLN A 251 -8.22 26.38 -5.27
N LEU A 252 -7.41 26.05 -4.25
CA LEU A 252 -5.96 25.90 -4.41
C LEU A 252 -5.60 24.69 -5.29
N ASN A 253 -6.32 23.57 -5.15
CA ASN A 253 -6.14 22.42 -6.03
C ASN A 253 -6.60 22.73 -7.47
N ASP A 254 -7.74 23.41 -7.64
CA ASP A 254 -8.22 23.85 -8.96
C ASP A 254 -7.19 24.77 -9.64
N ILE A 255 -6.61 25.72 -8.89
CA ILE A 255 -5.53 26.60 -9.38
C ILE A 255 -4.28 25.78 -9.74
N LYS A 256 -3.88 24.82 -8.91
CA LYS A 256 -2.74 23.92 -9.18
C LYS A 256 -2.95 23.11 -10.46
N LEU A 257 -4.16 22.61 -10.71
CA LEU A 257 -4.50 21.84 -11.91
C LEU A 257 -4.60 22.70 -13.17
N VAL A 258 -5.07 23.94 -13.04
CA VAL A 258 -5.11 24.90 -14.16
C VAL A 258 -3.71 25.37 -14.54
N ILE A 259 -2.81 25.54 -13.56
CA ILE A 259 -1.42 25.93 -13.78
C ILE A 259 -0.60 24.75 -14.34
N ASN A 260 -0.84 23.52 -13.85
CA ASN A 260 -0.19 22.30 -14.33
C ASN A 260 -1.12 21.51 -15.25
N LYS A 261 -1.30 21.94 -16.50
CA LYS A 261 -1.97 21.17 -17.58
C LYS A 261 -1.17 19.94 -18.05
N THR A 262 -0.30 19.39 -17.21
CA THR A 262 0.39 18.13 -17.46
C THR A 262 -0.49 17.02 -16.93
N ASP A 263 -0.88 16.07 -17.77
CA ASP A 263 -1.54 14.83 -17.35
C ASP A 263 -0.80 14.26 -16.13
N SER A 264 -1.51 13.90 -15.06
CA SER A 264 -0.84 13.30 -13.91
C SER A 264 -0.24 11.94 -14.31
N ILE A 265 0.85 11.53 -13.65
CA ILE A 265 1.48 10.23 -13.93
C ILE A 265 0.46 9.08 -13.86
N ASP A 266 -0.42 9.11 -12.86
CA ASP A 266 -1.48 8.10 -12.69
C ASP A 266 -2.49 8.09 -13.86
N GLN A 267 -2.85 9.27 -14.41
CA GLN A 267 -3.70 9.36 -15.60
C GLN A 267 -3.02 8.78 -16.83
N LEU A 268 -1.73 9.04 -17.01
CA LEU A 268 -0.96 8.47 -18.13
C LEU A 268 -0.93 6.95 -18.05
N TRP A 269 -0.78 6.37 -16.85
CA TRP A 269 -0.87 4.93 -16.65
C TRP A 269 -2.28 4.37 -16.95
N ILE A 270 -3.36 5.06 -16.57
CA ILE A 270 -4.72 4.65 -16.95
C ILE A 270 -4.88 4.69 -18.47
N TYR A 271 -4.41 5.75 -19.13
CA TYR A 271 -4.50 5.85 -20.58
C TYR A 271 -3.67 4.78 -21.29
N LEU A 272 -2.51 4.43 -20.74
CA LEU A 272 -1.71 3.30 -21.21
C LEU A 272 -2.45 1.96 -21.04
N PHE A 273 -3.14 1.75 -19.91
CA PHE A 273 -3.94 0.55 -19.68
C PHE A 273 -5.08 0.40 -20.71
N ASN A 274 -5.75 1.50 -21.02
CA ASN A 274 -6.89 1.52 -21.94
C ASN A 274 -6.46 1.46 -23.41
N ASN A 275 -5.25 1.92 -23.74
CA ASN A 275 -4.69 1.88 -25.07
C ASN A 275 -3.17 1.63 -25.00
N THR A 276 -2.80 0.35 -24.96
CA THR A 276 -1.41 -0.10 -24.77
C THR A 276 -0.49 0.29 -25.92
N ASP A 277 -1.06 0.47 -27.12
CA ASP A 277 -0.31 0.73 -28.34
C ASP A 277 -0.04 2.24 -28.53
N ASN A 278 -0.52 3.07 -27.59
CA ASN A 278 -0.30 4.51 -27.60
C ASN A 278 1.12 4.85 -27.13
N GLN A 279 2.07 4.83 -28.07
CA GLN A 279 3.47 5.20 -27.83
C GLN A 279 3.62 6.59 -27.20
N SER A 280 2.72 7.54 -27.48
CA SER A 280 2.78 8.88 -26.89
C SER A 280 2.66 8.86 -25.36
N ASN A 281 1.86 7.94 -24.80
CA ASN A 281 1.75 7.82 -23.33
C ASN A 281 3.03 7.21 -22.74
N ILE A 282 3.60 6.22 -23.40
CA ILE A 282 4.88 5.61 -22.99
C ILE A 282 5.98 6.67 -22.99
N GLU A 283 6.10 7.46 -24.05
CA GLU A 283 7.09 8.55 -24.15
C GLU A 283 6.90 9.61 -23.06
N LYS A 284 5.66 10.00 -22.75
CA LYS A 284 5.38 10.93 -21.65
C LYS A 284 5.80 10.36 -20.30
N ILE A 285 5.47 9.08 -20.02
CA ILE A 285 5.87 8.41 -18.77
C ILE A 285 7.40 8.29 -18.70
N LEU A 286 8.06 7.92 -19.80
CA LEU A 286 9.52 7.86 -19.89
C LEU A 286 10.17 9.21 -19.61
N ASN A 287 9.67 10.28 -20.22
CA ASN A 287 10.20 11.63 -19.99
C ASN A 287 10.07 12.04 -18.52
N ILE A 288 8.96 11.69 -17.86
CA ILE A 288 8.82 11.87 -16.42
C ILE A 288 9.87 11.02 -15.69
N GLY A 289 10.00 9.73 -16.00
CA GLY A 289 10.97 8.85 -15.34
C GLY A 289 12.45 9.20 -15.54
N LEU A 290 12.78 9.90 -16.63
CA LEU A 290 14.12 10.40 -16.90
C LEU A 290 14.48 11.63 -16.06
N HIS A 291 13.49 12.43 -15.70
CA HIS A 291 13.68 13.68 -14.93
C HIS A 291 13.34 13.53 -13.45
N ASP A 292 12.37 12.67 -13.12
CA ASP A 292 11.78 12.46 -11.82
C ASP A 292 11.74 10.96 -11.46
N GLU A 293 11.68 10.66 -10.16
CA GLU A 293 11.50 9.28 -9.68
C GLU A 293 10.02 8.83 -9.84
N ILE A 294 9.75 7.70 -10.49
CA ILE A 294 8.40 7.11 -10.56
C ILE A 294 8.21 6.14 -9.40
N PHE A 295 7.46 6.54 -8.39
CA PHE A 295 7.10 5.67 -7.27
C PHE A 295 6.08 4.62 -7.69
N LEU A 296 6.27 3.36 -7.25
CA LEU A 296 5.29 2.31 -7.49
C LEU A 296 4.09 2.47 -6.54
N THR A 297 3.08 3.23 -6.98
CA THR A 297 1.80 3.39 -6.28
C THR A 297 0.91 2.15 -6.43
N PRO A 298 -0.13 1.97 -5.58
CA PRO A 298 -1.11 0.90 -5.76
C PRO A 298 -1.74 0.85 -7.15
N GLN A 299 -2.06 2.02 -7.71
CA GLN A 299 -2.67 2.11 -9.03
C GLN A 299 -1.70 1.66 -10.13
N ILE A 300 -0.45 2.12 -10.10
CA ILE A 300 0.57 1.71 -11.07
C ILE A 300 0.85 0.21 -10.95
N ALA A 301 0.98 -0.33 -9.74
CA ALA A 301 1.19 -1.75 -9.51
C ALA A 301 0.05 -2.60 -10.07
N ILE A 302 -1.21 -2.20 -9.85
CA ILE A 302 -2.37 -2.89 -10.40
C ILE A 302 -2.37 -2.82 -11.93
N ILE A 303 -2.11 -1.65 -12.52
CA ILE A 303 -2.07 -1.49 -13.97
C ILE A 303 -1.01 -2.39 -14.60
N ILE A 304 0.21 -2.41 -14.05
CA ILE A 304 1.27 -3.30 -14.51
C ILE A 304 0.79 -4.75 -14.39
N ASP A 305 0.28 -5.17 -13.22
CA ASP A 305 -0.15 -6.55 -13.02
C ASP A 305 -1.27 -6.99 -13.97
N GLU A 306 -2.23 -6.11 -14.30
CA GLU A 306 -3.27 -6.40 -15.29
C GLU A 306 -2.72 -6.43 -16.74
N LEU A 307 -1.76 -5.57 -17.08
CA LEU A 307 -1.09 -5.62 -18.38
C LEU A 307 -0.25 -6.89 -18.55
N MET A 308 0.42 -7.33 -17.49
CA MET A 308 1.13 -8.60 -17.45
C MET A 308 0.19 -9.78 -17.73
N GLN A 309 -1.00 -9.80 -17.13
CA GLN A 309 -2.03 -10.82 -17.41
C GLN A 309 -2.53 -10.80 -18.86
N LYS A 310 -2.52 -9.62 -19.51
CA LYS A 310 -2.84 -9.47 -20.94
C LYS A 310 -1.67 -9.83 -21.87
N GLY A 311 -0.53 -10.27 -21.34
CA GLY A 311 0.67 -10.59 -22.13
C GLY A 311 1.39 -9.37 -22.69
N LYS A 312 1.19 -8.19 -22.09
CA LYS A 312 1.66 -6.89 -22.57
C LYS A 312 2.97 -6.43 -21.91
N GLU A 313 3.76 -7.35 -21.36
CA GLU A 313 5.02 -7.05 -20.68
C GLU A 313 5.97 -6.27 -21.59
N ASN A 314 6.19 -6.75 -22.82
CA ASN A 314 7.15 -6.14 -23.74
C ASN A 314 6.82 -4.66 -24.00
N ASP A 315 5.53 -4.32 -24.07
CA ASP A 315 5.04 -2.98 -24.37
C ASP A 315 5.34 -1.99 -23.23
N ILE A 316 5.47 -2.48 -21.98
CA ILE A 316 5.71 -1.65 -20.79
C ILE A 316 7.07 -1.84 -20.14
N SER A 317 7.81 -2.87 -20.51
CA SER A 317 9.08 -3.26 -19.88
C SER A 317 10.14 -2.14 -19.89
N MET A 318 10.12 -1.29 -20.92
CA MET A 318 11.02 -0.12 -21.01
C MET A 318 10.80 0.91 -19.89
N LEU A 319 9.65 0.88 -19.21
CA LEU A 319 9.33 1.75 -18.08
C LEU A 319 9.91 1.22 -16.76
N PHE A 320 10.15 -0.09 -16.65
CA PHE A 320 10.58 -0.75 -15.41
C PHE A 320 11.84 -0.15 -14.77
N PRO A 321 12.88 0.26 -15.54
CA PRO A 321 14.08 0.83 -14.95
C PRO A 321 13.84 2.09 -14.12
N TYR A 322 12.75 2.82 -14.40
CA TYR A 322 12.40 4.09 -13.76
C TYR A 322 11.43 3.95 -12.58
N ILE A 323 10.87 2.75 -12.36
CA ILE A 323 9.92 2.46 -11.29
C ILE A 323 10.66 2.07 -10.03
N ILE A 324 10.48 2.83 -8.95
CA ILE A 324 11.21 2.66 -7.69
C ILE A 324 10.27 2.57 -6.48
N LYS A 325 10.81 2.16 -5.32
CA LYS A 325 10.21 2.32 -3.98
C LYS A 325 8.72 1.92 -3.92
N PRO A 326 8.42 0.61 -3.82
CA PRO A 326 7.05 0.15 -3.65
C PRO A 326 6.45 0.66 -2.33
N SER A 327 5.18 1.04 -2.34
CA SER A 327 4.44 1.22 -1.09
C SER A 327 4.26 -0.13 -0.36
N ASN A 328 4.14 -0.11 0.96
CA ASN A 328 3.96 -1.36 1.74
C ASN A 328 2.70 -2.14 1.33
N GLU A 329 1.68 -1.45 0.83
CA GLU A 329 0.42 -2.05 0.41
C GLU A 329 0.55 -2.86 -0.89
N VAL A 330 1.54 -2.56 -1.74
CA VAL A 330 1.74 -3.26 -3.03
C VAL A 330 2.69 -4.44 -2.93
N LEU A 331 3.29 -4.70 -1.77
CA LEU A 331 4.21 -5.83 -1.59
C LEU A 331 3.59 -7.18 -2.01
N PRO A 332 2.29 -7.46 -1.77
CA PRO A 332 1.68 -8.68 -2.29
C PRO A 332 1.76 -8.82 -3.81
N ILE A 333 1.58 -7.73 -4.55
CA ILE A 333 1.69 -7.70 -6.00
C ILE A 333 3.15 -7.93 -6.42
N VAL A 334 4.10 -7.22 -5.81
CA VAL A 334 5.53 -7.33 -6.15
C VAL A 334 6.07 -8.74 -5.85
N GLN A 335 5.66 -9.36 -4.75
CA GLN A 335 6.05 -10.74 -4.44
C GLN A 335 5.44 -11.75 -5.42
N ARG A 336 4.21 -11.51 -5.90
CA ARG A 336 3.59 -12.32 -6.95
C ARG A 336 4.35 -12.19 -8.28
N TRP A 337 4.78 -11.00 -8.65
CA TRP A 337 5.64 -10.80 -9.83
C TRP A 337 6.89 -11.66 -9.78
N PHE A 338 7.52 -11.74 -8.61
CA PHE A 338 8.70 -12.58 -8.41
C PHE A 338 8.40 -14.08 -8.51
N THR A 339 7.25 -14.54 -8.01
CA THR A 339 6.97 -15.97 -7.77
C THR A 339 6.06 -16.64 -8.80
N GLN A 340 5.18 -15.90 -9.48
CA GLN A 340 4.12 -16.46 -10.34
C GLN A 340 4.43 -16.31 -11.83
N TYR A 341 5.24 -15.32 -12.22
CA TYR A 341 5.51 -15.04 -13.62
C TYR A 341 6.81 -15.71 -14.09
N ASP A 342 6.82 -17.04 -14.14
CA ASP A 342 8.05 -17.80 -14.37
C ASP A 342 8.73 -17.53 -15.71
N ASN A 343 7.96 -17.15 -16.74
CA ASN A 343 8.44 -16.84 -18.10
C ASN A 343 8.80 -15.35 -18.31
N SER A 344 8.61 -14.50 -17.30
CA SER A 344 8.70 -13.05 -17.41
C SER A 344 9.96 -12.54 -16.74
N HIS A 345 11.04 -12.44 -17.51
CA HIS A 345 12.35 -12.11 -16.94
C HIS A 345 12.41 -10.65 -16.43
N GLN A 346 11.78 -9.71 -17.14
CA GLN A 346 11.90 -8.28 -16.80
C GLN A 346 11.09 -7.93 -15.55
N ILE A 347 9.89 -8.47 -15.37
CA ILE A 347 9.12 -8.24 -14.13
C ILE A 347 9.79 -8.90 -12.92
N LYS A 348 10.43 -10.07 -13.10
CA LYS A 348 11.19 -10.74 -12.04
C LYS A 348 12.39 -9.90 -11.62
N LYS A 349 13.12 -9.32 -12.57
CA LYS A 349 14.18 -8.34 -12.32
C LYS A 349 13.67 -7.12 -11.55
N LEU A 350 12.56 -6.52 -12.00
CA LEU A 350 11.99 -5.35 -11.35
C LEU A 350 11.56 -5.69 -9.92
N SER A 351 10.87 -6.80 -9.72
CA SER A 351 10.40 -7.20 -8.39
C SER A 351 11.55 -7.52 -7.43
N ALA A 352 12.60 -8.22 -7.88
CA ALA A 352 13.80 -8.46 -7.08
C ALA A 352 14.43 -7.14 -6.63
N LEU A 353 14.57 -6.19 -7.56
CA LEU A 353 15.14 -4.87 -7.29
C LEU A 353 14.31 -4.07 -6.30
N LEU A 354 12.99 -4.00 -6.50
CA LEU A 354 12.06 -3.29 -5.62
C LEU A 354 12.05 -3.88 -4.20
N LEU A 355 12.09 -5.21 -4.08
CA LEU A 355 12.16 -5.90 -2.78
C LEU A 355 13.50 -5.62 -2.07
N ALA A 356 14.60 -5.63 -2.81
CA ALA A 356 15.91 -5.33 -2.24
C ALA A 356 16.05 -3.87 -1.80
N GLU A 357 15.48 -2.91 -2.55
CA GLU A 357 15.46 -1.48 -2.21
C GLU A 357 14.79 -1.18 -0.86
N ILE A 358 13.79 -1.99 -0.47
CA ILE A 358 13.10 -1.88 0.82
C ILE A 358 13.66 -2.83 1.88
N LYS A 359 14.90 -3.33 1.68
CA LYS A 359 15.63 -4.22 2.59
C LYS A 359 15.04 -5.64 2.74
N HIS A 360 14.18 -6.09 1.82
CA HIS A 360 13.73 -7.48 1.75
C HIS A 360 14.61 -8.28 0.78
N ILE A 361 15.75 -8.80 1.27
CA ILE A 361 16.72 -9.56 0.46
C ILE A 361 16.68 -11.03 0.83
N PHE A 362 16.35 -11.89 -0.12
CA PHE A 362 16.34 -13.34 0.06
C PHE A 362 17.14 -14.01 -1.07
N GLU A 363 17.67 -15.20 -0.82
CA GLU A 363 18.64 -15.89 -1.67
C GLU A 363 18.23 -15.93 -3.17
N PRO A 364 17.00 -16.35 -3.56
CA PRO A 364 16.56 -16.24 -4.95
C PRO A 364 16.60 -14.84 -5.58
N ALA A 365 16.37 -13.78 -4.79
CA ALA A 365 16.48 -12.42 -5.29
C ALA A 365 17.94 -12.02 -5.48
N VAL A 366 18.87 -12.52 -4.66
CA VAL A 366 20.32 -12.25 -4.79
C VAL A 366 20.83 -12.70 -6.15
N ASP A 367 20.45 -13.89 -6.61
CA ASP A 367 20.87 -14.40 -7.92
C ASP A 367 20.40 -13.48 -9.07
N ILE A 368 19.15 -13.00 -9.00
CA ILE A 368 18.61 -12.05 -9.99
C ILE A 368 19.33 -10.70 -9.92
N ILE A 369 19.66 -10.23 -8.71
CA ILE A 369 20.42 -8.99 -8.54
C ILE A 369 21.86 -9.13 -9.08
N ILE A 370 22.50 -10.29 -8.91
CA ILE A 370 23.81 -10.57 -9.52
C ILE A 370 23.70 -10.57 -11.04
N ASP A 371 22.68 -11.23 -11.61
CA ASP A 371 22.41 -11.21 -13.05
C ASP A 371 22.25 -9.78 -13.59
N LEU A 372 21.49 -8.92 -12.89
CA LEU A 372 21.35 -7.49 -13.24
C LEU A 372 22.71 -6.76 -13.27
N LEU A 373 23.63 -7.10 -12.35
CA LEU A 373 24.94 -6.45 -12.27
C LEU A 373 25.88 -6.86 -13.40
N GLU A 374 25.78 -8.11 -13.86
CA GLU A 374 26.65 -8.72 -14.86
C GLU A 374 26.17 -8.46 -16.29
N ASN A 375 24.86 -8.53 -16.54
CA ASN A 375 24.32 -8.69 -17.90
C ASN A 375 23.55 -7.47 -18.45
N ASP A 376 23.09 -6.55 -17.60
CA ASP A 376 22.35 -5.37 -18.06
C ASP A 376 23.22 -4.12 -18.18
N ASN A 377 22.80 -3.13 -18.96
CA ASN A 377 23.50 -1.85 -19.11
C ASN A 377 22.55 -0.66 -19.00
N ASP A 378 21.59 -0.77 -18.10
CA ASP A 378 20.50 0.19 -17.93
C ASP A 378 20.44 0.74 -16.49
N GLN A 379 19.37 1.51 -16.22
CA GLN A 379 19.13 2.09 -14.91
C GLN A 379 18.87 1.02 -13.83
N MET A 380 18.42 -0.19 -14.16
CA MET A 380 18.23 -1.26 -13.19
C MET A 380 19.57 -1.76 -12.65
N ARG A 381 20.60 -1.89 -13.49
CA ARG A 381 21.97 -2.20 -13.03
C ARG A 381 22.52 -1.13 -12.09
N TYR A 382 22.35 0.16 -12.43
CA TYR A 382 22.80 1.24 -11.56
C TYR A 382 22.11 1.20 -10.18
N ARG A 383 20.81 0.92 -10.16
CA ARG A 383 20.04 0.75 -8.92
C ARG A 383 20.50 -0.49 -8.13
N ALA A 384 20.78 -1.60 -8.81
CA ALA A 384 21.34 -2.79 -8.18
C ALA A 384 22.68 -2.50 -7.49
N GLN A 385 23.58 -1.73 -8.13
CA GLN A 385 24.85 -1.33 -7.51
C GLN A 385 24.65 -0.52 -6.22
N ARG A 386 23.67 0.38 -6.19
CA ARG A 386 23.37 1.20 -5.00
C ARG A 386 22.91 0.39 -3.79
N ILE A 387 22.29 -0.78 -4.01
CA ILE A 387 21.92 -1.70 -2.91
C ILE A 387 23.17 -2.19 -2.17
N PHE A 388 24.29 -2.42 -2.87
CA PHE A 388 25.55 -2.86 -2.26
C PHE A 388 26.44 -1.70 -1.77
N GLN A 389 26.28 -0.50 -2.33
CA GLN A 389 27.06 0.68 -1.95
C GLN A 389 26.45 1.50 -0.79
N HIS A 390 25.40 0.98 -0.13
CA HIS A 390 24.76 1.68 0.98
C HIS A 390 25.76 1.84 2.14
N PRO A 391 25.95 3.05 2.72
CA PRO A 391 26.97 3.33 3.76
C PRO A 391 26.79 2.57 5.09
N GLU A 392 25.77 1.73 5.21
CA GLU A 392 25.53 0.81 6.33
C GLU A 392 26.08 -0.61 6.05
N ARG A 393 26.63 -0.89 4.86
CA ARG A 393 27.25 -2.17 4.51
C ARG A 393 28.76 -1.99 4.39
N ASP A 394 29.50 -2.58 5.31
CA ASP A 394 30.96 -2.60 5.23
C ASP A 394 31.37 -3.53 4.09
N VAL A 395 32.05 -2.98 3.08
CA VAL A 395 32.53 -3.71 1.89
C VAL A 395 33.55 -4.81 2.28
N ARG A 396 34.00 -4.84 3.53
CA ARG A 396 34.97 -5.80 4.07
C ARG A 396 34.35 -7.02 4.74
N GLU A 397 33.04 -7.03 4.97
CA GLU A 397 32.29 -8.19 5.48
C GLU A 397 31.00 -8.34 4.66
N PRO A 398 31.04 -9.10 3.55
CA PRO A 398 29.87 -9.34 2.68
C PRO A 398 28.76 -10.13 3.36
#